data_AF-A0A800KNR7-F1
#
_entry.id   AF-A0A800KNR7-F1
#
_cell.length_a   1.000
_cell.length_b   1.000
_cell.length_c   1.000
_cell.angle_alpha   90.00
_cell.angle_beta   90.00
_cell.angle_gamma   90.00
#
_symmetry.space_group_name_H-M   'P 1'
#
loop_
_entity.id
_entity.type
_entity.pdbx_description
1 polymer ?
#
loop_
_entity_poly.entity_id
_entity_poly.type
_entity_poly.pdbx_seq_one_letter_code
_entity_poly.pdbx_strand_id
1 'polypeptide(L)'
;MATYYICGAIVSPITGMLGDRYGARPLMTAYLVVNRQYFGTGPLATLYGFETMGALCGHASATVLGGLAIYATGLFYPALVLSMIFSLSRVFVVLSMESNKKILIPDWEDGLPAHARTKSQVAEESVRAALLEQVESD
;
A
#
# COMPACT_ATOMS: atom_id res chain seq x y z
N MET A 1 -32.83 3.89 8.26
CA MET A 1 -32.13 3.89 6.95
C MET A 1 -31.33 5.17 6.66
N ALA A 2 -31.61 6.33 7.27
CA ALA A 2 -30.76 7.52 7.06
C ALA A 2 -29.46 7.51 7.91
N THR A 3 -29.48 6.89 9.09
CA THR A 3 -28.38 6.94 10.05
C THR A 3 -27.07 6.33 9.53
N TYR A 4 -27.13 5.25 8.73
CA TYR A 4 -25.93 4.61 8.20
C TYR A 4 -25.21 5.46 7.13
N TYR A 5 -25.95 6.23 6.33
CA TYR A 5 -25.36 7.15 5.36
C TYR A 5 -24.65 8.31 6.06
N ILE A 6 -25.24 8.81 7.15
CA ILE A 6 -24.66 9.90 7.94
C ILE A 6 -23.38 9.43 8.63
N CYS A 7 -23.35 8.23 9.19
CA CYS A 7 -22.13 7.65 9.76
C CYS A 7 -21.03 7.49 8.70
N GLY A 8 -21.35 6.99 7.51
CA GLY A 8 -20.38 6.89 6.41
C GLY A 8 -19.81 8.24 5.96
N ALA A 9 -20.66 9.26 5.87
CA ALA A 9 -20.26 10.62 5.48
C ALA A 9 -19.34 11.30 6.51
N ILE A 10 -19.48 10.97 7.80
CA ILE A 10 -18.63 11.52 8.88
C ILE A 10 -17.33 10.72 9.03
N VAL A 11 -17.40 9.40 8.86
CA VAL A 11 -16.24 8.51 9.00
C VAL A 11 -15.30 8.61 7.80
N SER A 12 -15.80 8.94 6.61
CA SER A 12 -14.99 9.07 5.39
C SER A 12 -13.90 10.17 5.49
N PRO A 13 -14.19 11.41 5.92
CA PRO A 13 -13.17 12.42 6.19
C PRO A 13 -12.15 12.01 7.26
N ILE A 14 -12.60 11.36 8.34
CA ILE A 14 -11.73 10.94 9.46
C ILE A 14 -10.78 9.85 8.98
N THR A 15 -11.28 8.88 8.21
CA THR A 15 -10.47 7.81 7.61
C THR A 15 -9.43 8.39 6.63
N GLY A 16 -9.81 9.41 5.86
CA GLY A 16 -8.87 10.14 5.00
C GLY A 16 -7.76 10.85 5.79
N MET A 17 -8.11 11.58 6.85
CA MET A 17 -7.15 12.24 7.73
C MET A 17 -6.26 11.25 8.50
N LEU A 18 -6.81 10.09 8.88
CA LEU A 18 -6.06 9.01 9.52
C LEU A 18 -5.09 8.37 8.51
N GLY A 19 -5.51 8.21 7.25
CA GLY A 19 -4.65 7.76 6.17
C GLY A 19 -3.47 8.70 5.90
N ASP A 20 -3.65 10.00 6.16
CA ASP A 20 -2.58 11.02 6.04
C ASP A 20 -1.60 10.97 7.20
N ARG A 21 -2.12 10.75 8.41
CA ARG A 21 -1.29 10.72 9.63
C ARG A 21 -0.56 9.40 9.82
N TYR A 22 -1.15 8.27 9.43
CA TYR A 22 -0.62 6.93 9.67
C TYR A 22 -0.02 6.28 8.41
N GLY A 23 0.06 7.01 7.29
CA GLY A 23 0.88 6.61 6.15
C GLY A 23 0.20 5.73 5.10
N ALA A 24 -1.12 5.60 5.10
CA ALA A 24 -1.83 4.89 4.01
C ALA A 24 -1.67 5.61 2.66
N ARG A 25 -1.66 6.95 2.65
CA ARG A 25 -1.43 7.76 1.44
C ARG A 25 -0.05 7.53 0.80
N PRO A 26 1.09 7.59 1.51
CA PRO A 26 2.38 7.29 0.89
C PRO A 26 2.51 5.84 0.45
N LEU A 27 1.92 4.85 1.14
CA LEU A 27 2.03 3.45 0.70
C LEU A 27 1.37 3.18 -0.67
N MET A 28 0.15 3.67 -0.88
CA MET A 28 -0.55 3.50 -2.17
C MET A 28 -0.02 4.44 -3.25
N THR A 29 0.23 5.70 -2.91
CA THR A 29 0.61 6.71 -3.93
C THR A 29 2.10 6.71 -4.20
N ALA A 30 2.97 6.52 -3.19
CA ALA A 30 4.41 6.46 -3.42
C ALA A 30 4.79 5.17 -4.15
N TYR A 31 4.11 4.03 -3.93
CA TYR A 31 4.34 2.85 -4.77
C TYR A 31 4.06 3.14 -6.25
N LEU A 32 2.94 3.82 -6.56
CA LEU A 32 2.59 4.19 -7.94
C LEU A 32 3.52 5.27 -8.53
N VAL A 33 3.90 6.28 -7.74
CA VAL A 33 4.77 7.39 -8.18
C VAL A 33 6.22 6.92 -8.36
N VAL A 34 6.76 6.15 -7.41
CA VAL A 34 8.10 5.55 -7.51
C VAL A 34 8.14 4.56 -8.67
N ASN A 35 7.13 3.69 -8.83
CA ASN A 35 7.06 2.80 -10.00
C ASN A 35 7.03 3.58 -11.32
N ARG A 36 6.32 4.71 -11.40
CA ARG A 36 6.26 5.56 -12.62
C ARG A 36 7.55 6.33 -12.90
N GLN A 37 8.27 6.77 -11.87
CA GLN A 37 9.53 7.51 -11.99
C GLN A 37 10.72 6.61 -12.31
N TYR A 38 10.69 5.34 -11.88
CA TYR A 38 11.78 4.39 -12.08
C TYR A 38 11.59 3.41 -13.26
N PHE A 39 10.36 3.01 -13.60
CA PHE A 39 10.07 2.01 -14.65
C PHE A 39 9.36 2.57 -15.89
N GLY A 40 9.20 3.89 -15.99
CA GLY A 40 8.40 4.53 -17.06
C GLY A 40 6.91 4.24 -16.93
N THR A 41 6.12 4.56 -17.96
CA THR A 41 4.65 4.38 -18.00
C THR A 41 4.26 2.89 -18.00
N GLY A 42 4.47 2.19 -16.89
CA GLY A 42 3.82 0.90 -16.64
C GLY A 42 2.29 1.10 -16.64
N PRO A 43 1.49 0.07 -17.00
CA PRO A 43 0.03 0.13 -17.02
C PRO A 43 -0.56 0.21 -15.60
N LEU A 44 -0.35 1.34 -14.93
CA LEU A 44 -0.84 1.67 -13.59
C LEU A 44 -2.37 1.67 -13.52
N ALA A 45 -3.02 2.10 -14.61
CA ALA A 45 -4.48 2.08 -14.74
C ALA A 45 -5.05 0.65 -14.72
N THR A 46 -4.33 -0.33 -15.27
CA THR A 46 -4.77 -1.72 -15.30
C THR A 46 -4.65 -2.37 -13.92
N LEU A 47 -3.55 -2.11 -13.18
CA LEU A 47 -3.37 -2.61 -11.81
C LEU A 47 -4.43 -2.06 -10.86
N TYR A 48 -4.68 -0.74 -10.90
CA TYR A 48 -5.75 -0.11 -10.14
C TYR A 48 -7.13 -0.64 -10.56
N GLY A 49 -7.31 -0.95 -11.85
CA GLY A 49 -8.51 -1.61 -12.38
C GLY A 49 -8.72 -2.99 -11.76
N PHE A 50 -7.69 -3.82 -11.66
CA PHE A 50 -7.76 -5.13 -11.00
C PHE A 50 -8.03 -5.01 -9.49
N GLU A 51 -7.43 -4.04 -8.81
CA GLU A 51 -7.68 -3.78 -7.38
C GLU A 51 -9.14 -3.39 -7.15
N THR A 52 -9.65 -2.42 -7.92
CA THR A 52 -11.04 -1.95 -7.82
C THR A 52 -12.03 -3.05 -8.20
N MET A 53 -11.73 -3.82 -9.24
CA MET A 53 -12.52 -4.99 -9.64
C MET A 53 -12.56 -6.03 -8.53
N GLY A 54 -11.43 -6.32 -7.88
CA GLY A 54 -11.35 -7.24 -6.74
C GLY A 54 -12.18 -6.76 -5.55
N ALA A 55 -12.12 -5.46 -5.22
CA ALA A 55 -12.91 -4.88 -4.15
C ALA A 55 -14.43 -4.95 -4.43
N LEU A 56 -14.86 -4.60 -5.65
CA LEU A 56 -16.26 -4.65 -6.06
C LEU A 56 -16.78 -6.10 -6.14
N CYS A 57 -15.99 -7.01 -6.69
CA CYS A 57 -16.32 -8.44 -6.77
C CYS A 57 -16.45 -9.05 -5.37
N GLY A 58 -15.51 -8.73 -4.47
CA GLY A 58 -15.56 -9.13 -3.07
C GLY A 58 -16.81 -8.61 -2.37
N HIS A 59 -17.16 -7.34 -2.56
CA HIS A 59 -18.38 -6.77 -1.99
C HIS A 59 -19.67 -7.43 -2.52
N ALA A 60 -19.75 -7.65 -3.83
CA ALA A 60 -20.88 -8.34 -4.45
C ALA A 60 -21.03 -9.77 -3.90
N SER A 61 -19.94 -10.54 -3.87
CA SER A 61 -19.93 -11.91 -3.36
C SER A 61 -20.32 -11.97 -1.87
N ALA A 62 -19.80 -11.08 -1.03
CA ALA A 62 -20.15 -11.00 0.38
C ALA A 62 -21.63 -10.63 0.61
N THR A 63 -22.17 -9.72 -0.22
CA THR A 63 -23.58 -9.30 -0.14
C THR A 63 -24.51 -10.45 -0.52
N VAL A 64 -24.20 -11.17 -1.61
CA VAL A 64 -24.99 -12.32 -2.07
C VAL A 64 -24.96 -13.44 -1.03
N LEU A 65 -23.78 -13.82 -0.55
CA LEU A 65 -23.64 -14.90 0.44
C LEU A 65 -24.24 -14.52 1.79
N GLY A 66 -24.07 -13.27 2.24
CA GLY A 66 -24.66 -12.77 3.47
C GLY A 66 -26.19 -12.74 3.41
N GLY A 67 -26.76 -12.28 2.29
CA GLY A 67 -28.20 -12.30 2.05
C GLY A 67 -28.77 -13.72 2.01
N LEU A 68 -28.10 -14.64 1.32
CA LEU A 68 -28.52 -16.04 1.24
C LEU A 68 -28.47 -16.74 2.60
N ALA A 69 -27.42 -16.49 3.40
CA ALA A 69 -27.29 -17.06 4.74
C ALA A 69 -28.42 -16.62 5.67
N ILE A 70 -28.87 -15.37 5.56
CA ILE A 70 -30.02 -14.86 6.33
C ILE A 70 -31.32 -15.46 5.80
N TYR A 71 -31.49 -15.53 4.48
CA TYR A 71 -32.69 -16.07 3.85
C TYR A 71 -32.94 -17.54 4.23
N ALA A 72 -31.89 -18.37 4.20
CA ALA A 72 -32.02 -19.80 4.46
C ALA A 72 -32.34 -20.13 5.93
N THR A 73 -31.85 -19.33 6.87
CA THR A 73 -31.88 -19.66 8.30
C THR A 73 -32.84 -18.79 9.10
N GLY A 74 -33.32 -17.66 8.54
CA GLY A 74 -34.16 -16.68 9.22
C GLY A 74 -33.49 -15.93 10.37
N LEU A 75 -32.23 -16.24 10.66
CA LEU A 75 -31.45 -15.73 11.79
C LEU A 75 -30.20 -15.02 11.29
N PHE A 76 -29.75 -14.01 12.04
CA PHE A 76 -28.57 -13.21 11.68
C PHE A 76 -27.23 -13.90 12.03
N TYR A 77 -27.27 -14.87 12.94
CA TYR A 77 -26.08 -15.56 13.45
C TYR A 77 -25.19 -16.21 12.37
N PRO A 78 -25.73 -16.89 11.34
CA PRO A 78 -24.93 -17.49 10.27
C PRO A 78 -24.17 -16.45 9.43
N ALA A 79 -24.76 -15.27 9.19
CA ALA A 79 -24.08 -14.18 8.49
C ALA A 79 -22.88 -13.64 9.30
N LEU A 80 -23.02 -13.57 10.63
CA LEU A 80 -21.91 -13.19 11.52
C LEU A 80 -20.77 -14.20 11.46
N VAL A 81 -21.06 -15.49 11.57
CA VAL A 81 -20.03 -16.55 11.49
C VAL A 81 -19.33 -16.51 10.13
N LEU A 82 -20.07 -16.33 9.04
CA LEU A 82 -19.51 -16.22 7.70
C LEU A 82 -18.54 -15.03 7.58
N SER A 83 -18.88 -13.87 8.16
CA SER A 83 -18.00 -12.70 8.17
C SER A 83 -16.71 -12.93 8.96
N MET A 84 -16.78 -13.66 10.08
CA MET A 84 -15.60 -14.02 10.87
C MET A 84 -14.66 -14.92 10.07
N ILE A 85 -15.20 -15.94 9.39
CA ILE A 85 -14.40 -16.85 8.55
C ILE A 85 -13.74 -16.08 7.40
N PHE A 86 -14.48 -15.19 6.74
CA PHE A 86 -13.94 -14.41 5.62
C PHE A 86 -12.84 -13.45 6.07
N SER A 87 -12.95 -12.90 7.28
CA SER A 87 -11.90 -12.07 7.90
C SER A 87 -10.63 -12.87 8.18
N LEU A 88 -10.76 -14.06 8.78
CA LEU A 88 -9.62 -14.94 9.06
C LEU A 88 -8.96 -15.45 7.78
N SER A 89 -9.76 -15.82 6.78
CA SER A 89 -9.28 -16.24 5.46
C SER A 89 -8.42 -15.16 4.81
N ARG A 90 -8.83 -13.88 4.90
CA ARG A 90 -8.02 -12.76 4.41
C ARG A 90 -6.65 -12.71 5.07
N VAL A 91 -6.59 -12.82 6.40
CA VAL A 91 -5.32 -12.82 7.14
C VAL A 91 -4.45 -14.00 6.72
N PHE A 92 -5.04 -15.18 6.58
CA PHE A 92 -4.34 -16.38 6.12
C PHE A 92 -3.72 -16.21 4.72
N VAL A 93 -4.46 -15.60 3.79
CA VAL A 93 -3.96 -15.30 2.44
C VAL A 93 -2.78 -14.34 2.48
N VAL A 94 -2.86 -13.27 3.28
CA VAL A 94 -1.75 -12.30 3.44
C VAL A 94 -0.52 -12.96 4.02
N LEU A 95 -0.68 -13.85 5.01
CA LEU A 95 0.43 -14.59 5.60
C LEU A 95 1.02 -15.64 4.65
N SER A 96 0.23 -16.16 3.71
CA SER A 96 0.68 -17.11 2.69
C SER A 96 1.44 -16.43 1.54
N MET A 97 1.38 -15.10 1.41
CA MET A 97 2.19 -14.38 0.44
C MET A 97 3.64 -14.27 0.91
N GLU A 98 4.56 -14.82 0.13
CA GLU A 98 6.00 -14.74 0.40
C GLU A 98 6.46 -13.26 0.35
N SER A 99 7.24 -12.85 1.34
CA SER A 99 7.77 -11.47 1.43
C SER A 99 8.76 -11.26 0.30
N ASN A 100 8.36 -10.50 -0.73
CA ASN A 100 9.22 -10.12 -1.86
C ASN A 100 10.32 -9.14 -1.38
N LYS A 101 11.35 -9.66 -0.69
CA LYS A 101 12.53 -8.90 -0.26
C LYS A 101 13.65 -8.89 -1.31
N LYS A 102 13.41 -9.44 -2.50
CA LYS A 102 14.41 -9.47 -3.56
C LYS A 102 14.40 -8.14 -4.29
N ILE A 103 15.48 -7.36 -4.13
CA ILE A 103 15.76 -6.20 -4.98
C ILE A 103 15.77 -6.67 -6.43
N LEU A 104 14.78 -6.19 -7.20
CA LEU A 104 14.50 -6.66 -8.57
C LEU A 104 15.51 -6.12 -9.59
N ILE A 105 16.22 -5.04 -9.28
CA ILE A 105 17.29 -4.48 -10.10
C ILE A 105 18.49 -4.24 -9.19
N PRO A 106 19.54 -5.08 -9.23
CA PRO A 106 20.74 -4.89 -8.43
C PRO A 106 21.52 -3.61 -8.80
N ASP A 107 21.55 -3.25 -10.09
CA ASP A 107 22.41 -2.20 -10.65
C ASP A 107 21.65 -0.94 -11.12
N TRP A 108 20.51 -0.64 -10.50
CA TRP A 108 19.70 0.55 -10.86
C TRP A 108 20.41 1.88 -10.58
N GLU A 109 21.41 1.86 -9.68
CA GLU A 109 22.17 3.03 -9.26
C GLU A 109 23.14 3.54 -10.35
N ASP A 110 23.55 2.67 -11.29
CA ASP A 110 24.44 3.02 -12.40
C ASP A 110 23.74 3.86 -13.48
N GLY A 111 22.41 3.74 -13.60
CA GLY A 111 21.60 4.53 -14.52
C GLY A 111 21.33 5.96 -14.08
N LEU A 112 21.66 6.32 -12.83
CA LEU A 112 21.40 7.64 -12.29
C LEU A 112 22.48 8.66 -12.70
N PRO A 113 22.11 9.92 -12.99
CA PRO A 113 23.08 11.00 -13.16
C PRO A 113 23.91 11.19 -11.89
N ALA A 114 25.17 11.61 -12.03
CA ALA A 114 26.18 11.58 -10.96
C ALA A 114 25.75 12.24 -9.63
N HIS A 115 24.90 13.28 -9.68
CA HIS A 115 24.39 13.98 -8.49
C HIS A 115 23.36 13.18 -7.66
N ALA A 116 22.78 12.10 -8.21
CA ALA A 116 21.76 11.30 -7.57
C ALA A 116 22.27 9.91 -7.11
N ARG A 117 23.57 9.62 -7.32
CA ARG A 117 24.21 8.38 -6.87
C ARG A 117 24.60 8.52 -5.40
N THR A 118 24.09 7.64 -4.54
CA THR A 118 24.34 7.66 -3.10
C THR A 118 25.84 7.54 -2.78
N LYS A 119 26.58 6.78 -3.60
CA LYS A 119 28.02 6.62 -3.45
C LYS A 119 28.84 7.90 -3.71
N SER A 120 28.37 8.80 -4.57
CA SER A 120 29.14 10.01 -4.96
C SER A 120 29.05 11.12 -3.91
N GLN A 121 27.85 11.38 -3.37
CA GLN A 121 27.65 12.46 -2.40
C GLN A 121 28.33 12.15 -1.05
N VAL A 122 28.24 10.91 -0.57
CA VAL A 122 28.86 10.50 0.71
C VAL A 122 30.38 10.48 0.62
N ALA A 123 30.94 10.08 -0.53
CA ALA A 123 32.39 10.11 -0.76
C ALA A 123 32.93 11.54 -0.83
N GLU A 124 32.21 12.46 -1.49
CA GLU A 124 32.62 13.85 -1.61
C GLU A 124 32.53 14.60 -0.26
N GLU A 125 31.49 14.33 0.53
CA GLU A 125 31.29 14.94 1.85
C GLU A 125 32.31 14.42 2.88
N SER A 126 32.63 13.12 2.86
CA SER A 126 33.66 12.53 3.73
C SER A 126 35.09 12.96 3.35
N VAL A 127 35.40 13.07 2.06
CA VAL A 127 36.70 13.61 1.59
C VAL A 127 36.82 15.09 1.94
N ARG A 128 35.74 15.87 1.79
CA ARG A 128 35.72 17.28 2.19
C ARG A 128 35.88 17.45 3.69
N ALA A 129 35.23 16.63 4.51
CA ALA A 129 35.40 16.63 5.96
C ALA A 129 36.84 16.27 6.36
N ALA A 130 37.43 15.25 5.75
CA ALA A 130 38.81 14.86 5.99
C ALA A 130 39.82 15.95 5.57
N LEU A 131 39.56 16.66 4.47
CA LEU A 131 40.40 17.79 4.05
C LEU A 131 40.31 18.98 5.00
N LEU A 132 39.14 19.26 5.56
CA LEU A 132 38.97 20.32 6.57
C LEU A 132 39.70 19.98 7.87
N GLU A 133 39.65 18.72 8.29
CA GLU A 133 40.38 18.24 9.47
C GLU A 133 41.90 18.29 9.29
N GLN A 134 42.40 18.03 8.07
CA GLN A 134 43.83 18.20 7.74
C GLN A 134 44.25 19.69 7.73
N VAL A 135 43.39 20.59 7.25
CA VAL A 135 43.67 22.03 7.21
C VAL A 135 43.59 22.68 8.60
N GLU A 136 42.79 22.12 9.52
CA GLU A 136 42.70 22.60 10.90
C GLU A 136 43.82 22.04 11.80
N SER A 137 44.52 20.99 11.34
CA SER A 137 45.65 20.38 12.04
C SER A 137 47.03 20.96 11.68
N ASP A 138 47.10 21.90 10.71
CA ASP A 138 48.30 22.67 10.32
C ASP A 138 48.25 24.10 10.89
#